data_AF-A0A4S3M7C6-F1
#
_entry.id   AF-A0A4S3M7C6-F1
#
_cell.length_a   1.000
_cell.length_b   1.000
_cell.length_c   1.000
_cell.angle_alpha   90.00
_cell.angle_beta   90.00
_cell.angle_gamma   90.00
#
_symmetry.space_group_name_H-M   'P 1'
#
loop_
_entity.id
_entity.type
_entity.pdbx_description
1 polymer ?
#
loop_
_entity_poly.entity_id
_entity_poly.type
_entity_poly.pdbx_seq_one_letter_code
_entity_poly.pdbx_strand_id
1 'polypeptide(L)'
;MRLNDVVGEIVGEVIAGRAINKRQAAVNRWDDIDADGQYLAGIDGVVARIDTRARRLKLKAEQSSAPDQAALPFQLPAAVAMDIDGTTLVATRQLSRAEFERAIAIRRMQIANDQHALREWRNALRQADQFWAENPDWSFGECLDAILAKGGTPLGGEAVQ
;
A
#
# COMPACT_ATOMS: atom_id res chain seq x y z
N MET A 1 -21.32 -11.92 -9.37
CA MET A 1 -21.24 -11.27 -8.05
C MET A 1 -20.55 -9.92 -8.23
N ARG A 2 -20.81 -8.93 -7.38
CA ARG A 2 -20.06 -7.67 -7.50
C ARG A 2 -18.60 -7.93 -7.16
N LEU A 3 -17.69 -7.17 -7.77
CA LEU A 3 -16.25 -7.26 -7.51
C LEU A 3 -15.92 -7.25 -6.01
N ASN A 4 -16.53 -6.35 -5.25
CA ASN A 4 -16.28 -6.22 -3.81
C ASN A 4 -16.72 -7.44 -3.00
N ASP A 5 -17.76 -8.15 -3.43
CA ASP A 5 -18.23 -9.36 -2.74
C ASP A 5 -17.20 -10.48 -2.91
N VAL A 6 -16.71 -10.68 -4.14
CA VAL A 6 -15.68 -11.68 -4.46
C VAL A 6 -14.37 -11.37 -3.73
N VAL A 7 -13.94 -10.10 -3.72
CA VAL A 7 -12.76 -9.67 -2.96
C VAL A 7 -12.95 -9.90 -1.46
N GLY A 8 -14.14 -9.59 -0.93
CA GLY A 8 -14.48 -9.80 0.47
C GLY A 8 -14.37 -11.27 0.88
N GLU A 9 -14.85 -12.19 0.04
CA GLU A 9 -14.73 -13.63 0.30
C GLU A 9 -13.27 -14.10 0.30
N ILE A 10 -12.47 -13.68 -0.69
CA ILE A 10 -11.04 -14.02 -0.74
C ILE A 10 -10.31 -13.49 0.48
N VAL A 11 -10.59 -12.25 0.91
CA VAL A 11 -10.00 -11.68 2.12
C VAL A 11 -10.49 -12.39 3.37
N GLY A 12 -11.76 -12.82 3.41
CA GLY A 12 -12.34 -13.61 4.49
C GLY A 12 -11.59 -14.91 4.74
N GLU A 13 -11.10 -15.57 3.67
CA GLU A 13 -10.24 -16.75 3.80
C GLU A 13 -8.90 -16.44 4.49
N VAL A 14 -8.29 -15.27 4.20
CA VAL A 14 -7.06 -14.82 4.87
C VAL A 14 -7.32 -14.54 6.34
N ILE A 15 -8.43 -13.87 6.65
CA ILE A 15 -8.85 -13.59 8.03
C ILE A 15 -9.11 -14.90 8.79
N ALA A 16 -9.61 -15.95 8.13
CA ALA A 16 -9.76 -17.29 8.68
C ALA A 16 -8.44 -18.07 8.81
N GLY A 17 -7.28 -17.43 8.57
CA GLY A 17 -5.95 -18.02 8.76
C GLY A 17 -5.40 -18.78 7.55
N ARG A 18 -6.07 -18.74 6.38
CA ARG A 18 -5.55 -19.41 5.17
C ARG A 18 -4.52 -18.54 4.46
N ALA A 19 -3.40 -19.14 4.06
CA ALA A 19 -2.47 -18.51 3.14
C ALA A 19 -3.02 -18.58 1.71
N ILE A 20 -3.08 -17.43 1.02
CA ILE A 20 -3.63 -17.34 -0.33
C ILE A 20 -2.62 -16.76 -1.29
N ASN A 21 -2.50 -17.39 -2.46
CA ASN A 21 -1.88 -16.76 -3.62
C ASN A 21 -2.90 -15.83 -4.29
N LYS A 22 -2.73 -14.51 -4.10
CA LYS A 22 -3.65 -13.48 -4.61
C LYS A 22 -3.92 -13.60 -6.12
N ARG A 23 -2.89 -13.94 -6.92
CA ARG A 23 -3.03 -14.10 -8.37
C ARG A 23 -3.90 -15.31 -8.69
N GLN A 24 -3.63 -16.45 -8.05
CA GLN A 24 -4.40 -17.66 -8.30
C GLN A 24 -5.86 -17.50 -7.85
N ALA A 25 -6.10 -16.87 -6.70
CA ALA A 25 -7.45 -16.58 -6.21
C ALA A 25 -8.22 -15.68 -7.19
N ALA A 26 -7.59 -14.63 -7.71
CA ALA A 26 -8.19 -13.76 -8.71
C ALA A 26 -8.52 -14.50 -10.02
N VAL A 27 -7.63 -15.39 -10.48
CA VAL A 27 -7.88 -16.22 -11.68
C VAL A 27 -9.04 -17.17 -11.45
N ASN A 28 -9.06 -17.88 -10.32
CA ASN A 28 -10.08 -18.89 -10.02
C ASN A 28 -11.49 -18.26 -9.87
N ARG A 29 -11.56 -17.03 -9.40
CA ARG A 29 -12.82 -16.32 -9.13
C ARG A 29 -13.18 -15.30 -10.22
N TRP A 30 -12.42 -15.22 -11.32
CA TRP A 30 -12.61 -14.18 -12.33
C TRP A 30 -14.00 -14.25 -12.97
N ASP A 31 -14.42 -15.46 -13.32
CA ASP A 31 -15.70 -15.71 -13.99
C ASP A 31 -16.91 -15.57 -13.04
N ASP A 32 -16.66 -15.46 -11.72
CA ASP A 32 -17.71 -15.18 -10.72
C ASP A 32 -18.05 -13.68 -10.62
N ILE A 33 -17.17 -12.81 -11.14
CA ILE A 33 -17.34 -11.35 -11.10
C ILE A 33 -18.27 -10.93 -12.23
N ASP A 34 -19.22 -10.03 -11.93
CA ASP A 34 -20.08 -9.44 -12.95
C ASP A 34 -19.32 -8.58 -13.96
N ALA A 35 -19.91 -8.32 -15.12
CA ALA A 35 -19.26 -7.62 -16.22
C ALA A 35 -18.76 -6.22 -15.82
N ASP A 36 -19.54 -5.50 -15.01
CA ASP A 36 -19.17 -4.18 -14.50
C ASP A 36 -17.95 -4.28 -13.57
N GLY A 37 -17.92 -5.27 -12.67
CA GLY A 37 -16.78 -5.53 -11.79
C GLY A 37 -15.52 -5.93 -12.56
N GLN A 38 -15.64 -6.76 -13.60
CA GLN A 38 -14.53 -7.12 -14.48
C GLN A 38 -13.99 -5.90 -15.24
N TYR A 39 -14.87 -5.02 -15.73
CA TYR A 39 -14.50 -3.77 -16.38
C TYR A 39 -13.71 -2.85 -15.44
N LEU A 40 -14.23 -2.61 -14.23
CA LEU A 40 -13.56 -1.77 -13.22
C LEU A 40 -12.18 -2.33 -12.84
N ALA A 41 -12.10 -3.64 -12.58
CA ALA A 41 -10.82 -4.31 -12.29
C ALA A 41 -9.81 -4.19 -13.45
N GLY A 42 -10.32 -4.22 -14.70
CA GLY A 42 -9.51 -3.98 -15.90
C GLY A 42 -8.92 -2.56 -15.93
N ILE A 43 -9.73 -1.54 -15.65
CA ILE A 43 -9.30 -0.15 -15.56
C ILE A 43 -8.25 0.03 -14.47
N ASP A 44 -8.50 -0.46 -13.25
CA ASP A 44 -7.55 -0.38 -12.14
C ASP A 44 -6.22 -1.07 -12.47
N GLY A 45 -6.30 -2.22 -13.15
CA GLY A 45 -5.12 -2.93 -13.65
C GLY A 45 -4.33 -2.14 -14.70
N VAL A 46 -4.97 -1.32 -15.53
CA VAL A 46 -4.29 -0.42 -16.48
C VAL A 46 -3.65 0.75 -15.74
N VAL A 47 -4.37 1.39 -14.82
CA VAL A 47 -3.87 2.51 -14.00
C VAL A 47 -2.60 2.10 -13.24
N ALA A 48 -2.61 0.95 -12.55
CA ALA A 48 -1.44 0.45 -11.83
C ALA A 48 -0.21 0.20 -12.73
N ARG A 49 -0.43 -0.18 -14.00
CA ARG A 49 0.66 -0.36 -14.98
C ARG A 49 1.21 0.98 -15.46
N ILE A 50 0.35 1.97 -15.68
CA ILE A 50 0.76 3.36 -16.00
C ILE A 50 1.66 3.89 -14.88
N ASP A 51 1.23 3.77 -13.62
CA ASP A 51 2.00 4.23 -12.46
C ASP A 51 3.35 3.54 -12.34
N THR A 52 3.36 2.22 -12.48
CA THR A 52 4.59 1.42 -12.43
C THR A 52 5.56 1.87 -13.53
N ARG A 53 5.05 2.12 -14.73
CA ARG A 53 5.89 2.54 -15.87
C ARG A 53 6.41 3.97 -15.67
N ALA A 54 5.56 4.90 -15.23
CA ALA A 54 5.90 6.29 -14.97
C ALA A 54 6.99 6.42 -13.90
N ARG A 55 6.89 5.68 -12.79
CA ARG A 55 7.88 5.69 -11.70
C ARG A 55 9.23 5.09 -12.11
N ARG A 56 9.22 4.07 -12.97
CA ARG A 56 10.45 3.39 -13.44
C ARG A 56 11.18 4.18 -14.52
N LEU A 57 10.45 4.94 -15.33
CA LEU A 57 11.07 5.76 -16.36
C LEU A 57 11.86 6.88 -15.70
N LYS A 58 13.16 6.96 -16.00
CA LYS A 58 14.05 8.00 -15.45
C LYS A 58 14.11 9.21 -16.36
N LEU A 59 14.17 10.38 -15.75
CA LEU A 59 14.47 11.63 -16.42
C LEU A 59 15.87 11.53 -17.04
N LYS A 60 15.98 11.80 -18.34
CA LYS A 60 17.26 11.87 -19.04
C LYS A 60 17.66 13.34 -19.26
N ALA A 61 18.93 13.62 -19.47
CA ALA A 61 19.31 14.90 -20.07
C ALA A 61 18.85 14.89 -21.54
N GLU A 62 18.20 15.97 -21.99
CA GLU A 62 17.81 16.10 -23.39
C GLU A 62 18.96 16.77 -24.16
N GLN A 63 19.70 16.00 -24.94
CA GLN A 63 20.47 16.50 -26.08
C GLN A 63 20.16 15.58 -27.25
N SER A 64 19.27 16.03 -28.13
CA SER A 64 18.68 15.21 -29.20
C SER A 64 19.65 14.79 -30.31
N SER A 65 20.96 15.07 -30.20
CA SER A 65 21.90 14.89 -31.31
C SER A 65 23.36 14.56 -30.95
N ALA A 66 23.71 14.33 -29.67
CA ALA A 66 25.10 14.09 -29.27
C ALA A 66 25.32 12.64 -28.80
N PRO A 67 26.38 11.94 -29.26
CA PRO A 67 26.69 10.57 -28.84
C PRO A 67 27.07 10.46 -27.36
N ASP A 68 27.52 11.55 -26.73
CA ASP A 68 27.75 11.65 -25.28
C ASP A 68 26.61 12.43 -24.61
N GLN A 69 25.58 11.71 -24.15
CA GLN A 69 24.58 12.32 -23.28
C GLN A 69 25.19 12.64 -21.91
N ALA A 70 25.24 13.92 -21.55
CA ALA A 70 25.64 14.33 -20.21
C ALA A 70 24.72 13.69 -19.15
N ALA A 71 25.31 13.01 -18.17
CA ALA A 71 24.55 12.46 -17.05
C ALA A 71 24.03 13.61 -16.17
N LEU A 72 22.75 13.56 -15.79
CA LEU A 72 22.22 14.47 -14.78
C LEU A 72 22.89 14.17 -13.43
N PRO A 73 23.23 15.19 -12.61
CA PRO A 73 23.82 14.99 -11.28
C PRO A 73 22.80 14.48 -10.23
N PHE A 74 21.60 14.11 -10.67
CA PHE A 74 20.50 13.60 -9.87
C PHE A 74 19.68 12.60 -10.68
N GLN A 75 18.93 11.75 -9.98
CA GLN A 75 18.02 10.80 -10.59
C GLN A 75 16.58 11.11 -10.18
N LEU A 76 15.78 11.54 -11.14
CA LEU A 76 14.35 11.76 -10.96
C LEU A 76 13.54 10.82 -11.85
N PRO A 77 12.32 10.44 -11.45
CA PRO A 77 11.39 9.82 -12.37
C PRO A 77 11.03 10.82 -13.49
N ALA A 78 10.65 10.31 -14.66
CA ALA A 78 10.28 11.12 -15.82
C ALA A 78 8.90 11.77 -15.68
N ALA A 79 8.05 11.22 -14.82
CA ALA A 79 6.79 11.79 -14.41
C ALA A 79 6.61 11.64 -12.89
N VAL A 80 5.92 12.60 -12.28
CA VAL A 80 5.61 12.61 -10.84
C VAL A 80 4.11 12.74 -10.64
N ALA A 81 3.64 12.18 -9.52
CA ALA A 81 2.27 12.35 -9.03
C ALA A 81 2.07 13.76 -8.47
N MET A 82 0.94 14.38 -8.81
CA MET A 82 0.53 15.72 -8.37
C MET A 82 -0.62 15.69 -7.36
N ASP A 83 -0.90 14.52 -6.81
CA ASP A 83 -1.84 14.25 -5.73
C ASP A 83 -1.35 13.06 -4.91
N ILE A 84 -1.92 12.88 -3.72
CA ILE A 84 -1.48 11.85 -2.78
C ILE A 84 -1.75 10.43 -3.31
N ASP A 85 -2.85 10.28 -4.04
CA ASP A 85 -3.37 9.02 -4.58
C ASP A 85 -2.63 8.59 -5.85
N GLY A 86 -1.91 9.52 -6.51
CA GLY A 86 -1.14 9.25 -7.71
C GLY A 86 -1.94 9.31 -9.00
N THR A 87 -3.17 9.82 -8.95
CA THR A 87 -4.10 9.83 -10.09
C THR A 87 -3.66 10.74 -11.22
N THR A 88 -2.99 11.85 -10.89
CA THR A 88 -2.54 12.86 -11.84
C THR A 88 -1.03 12.80 -11.99
N LEU A 89 -0.57 12.38 -13.16
CA LEU A 89 0.84 12.36 -13.52
C LEU A 89 1.19 13.57 -14.39
N VAL A 90 2.25 14.27 -14.03
CA VAL A 90 2.82 15.35 -14.84
C VAL A 90 4.27 15.03 -15.15
N ALA A 91 4.69 15.33 -16.39
CA ALA A 91 6.07 15.14 -16.81
C ALA A 91 7.00 16.02 -15.97
N THR A 92 8.06 15.43 -15.39
CA THR A 92 8.97 16.15 -14.49
C THR A 92 9.63 17.35 -15.15
N ARG A 93 9.86 17.30 -16.47
CA ARG A 93 10.41 18.41 -17.24
C ARG A 93 9.46 19.59 -17.42
N GLN A 94 8.16 19.38 -17.26
CA GLN A 94 7.12 20.39 -17.49
C GLN A 94 6.69 21.09 -16.19
N LEU A 95 7.22 20.66 -15.03
CA LEU A 95 6.87 21.27 -13.76
C LEU A 95 7.45 22.68 -13.66
N SER A 96 6.60 23.63 -13.30
CA SER A 96 7.04 24.90 -12.73
C SER A 96 7.72 24.65 -11.38
N ARG A 97 8.41 25.68 -10.85
CA ARG A 97 9.03 25.61 -9.52
C ARG A 97 8.00 25.26 -8.44
N ALA A 98 6.84 25.91 -8.45
CA ALA A 98 5.79 25.68 -7.45
C ALA A 98 5.25 24.23 -7.53
N GLU A 99 5.11 23.69 -8.73
CA GLU A 99 4.68 22.30 -8.93
C GLU A 99 5.76 21.31 -8.50
N PHE A 100 7.04 21.61 -8.73
CA PHE A 100 8.15 20.79 -8.26
C PHE A 100 8.21 20.77 -6.72
N GLU A 101 8.05 21.93 -6.07
CA GLU A 101 7.96 22.04 -4.60
C GLU A 101 6.73 21.28 -4.05
N ARG A 102 5.59 21.34 -4.75
CA ARG A 102 4.39 20.56 -4.40
C ARG A 102 4.63 19.05 -4.52
N ALA A 103 5.29 18.59 -5.58
CA ALA A 103 5.65 17.18 -5.75
C ALA A 103 6.56 16.69 -4.61
N ILE A 104 7.49 17.53 -4.14
CA ILE A 104 8.31 17.24 -2.95
C ILE A 104 7.42 17.13 -1.70
N ALA A 105 6.48 18.04 -1.49
CA ALA A 105 5.58 18.02 -0.34
C ALA A 105 4.72 16.75 -0.30
N ILE A 106 4.14 16.35 -1.44
CA ILE A 106 3.39 15.10 -1.57
C ILE A 106 4.27 13.90 -1.22
N ARG A 107 5.50 13.86 -1.74
CA ARG A 107 6.42 12.76 -1.44
C ARG A 107 6.78 12.69 0.05
N ARG A 108 6.93 13.84 0.71
CA ARG A 108 7.16 13.91 2.17
C ARG A 108 5.98 13.33 2.95
N MET A 109 4.76 13.65 2.56
CA MET A 109 3.55 13.08 3.18
C MET A 109 3.48 11.56 3.02
N GLN A 110 3.75 11.05 1.82
CA GLN A 110 3.79 9.60 1.58
C GLN A 110 4.83 8.91 2.48
N ILE A 111 6.04 9.45 2.57
CA ILE A 111 7.10 8.92 3.43
C ILE A 111 6.67 8.97 4.91
N ALA A 112 6.03 10.05 5.36
CA ALA A 112 5.57 10.17 6.73
C ALA A 112 4.51 9.11 7.08
N ASN A 113 3.58 8.84 6.15
CA ASN A 113 2.57 7.80 6.29
C ASN A 113 3.20 6.40 6.35
N ASP A 114 4.12 6.10 5.44
CA ASP A 114 4.85 4.81 5.42
C ASP A 114 5.64 4.61 6.72
N GLN A 115 6.30 5.66 7.21
CA GLN A 115 7.04 5.62 8.48
C GLN A 115 6.11 5.46 9.69
N HIS A 116 4.94 6.10 9.68
CA HIS A 116 3.93 5.92 10.72
C HIS A 116 3.47 4.47 10.78
N ALA A 117 3.09 3.89 9.64
CA ALA A 117 2.72 2.48 9.56
C ALA A 117 3.86 1.59 10.11
N LEU A 118 5.11 1.79 9.69
CA LEU A 118 6.24 1.01 10.20
C LEU A 118 6.43 1.13 11.73
N ARG A 119 6.17 2.31 12.31
CA ARG A 119 6.22 2.48 13.77
C ARG A 119 5.16 1.65 14.48
N GLU A 120 3.94 1.59 13.94
CA GLU A 120 2.87 0.76 14.50
C GLU A 120 3.23 -0.73 14.47
N TRP A 121 3.80 -1.22 13.38
CA TRP A 121 4.27 -2.61 13.28
C TRP A 121 5.38 -2.93 14.29
N ARG A 122 6.32 -1.99 14.51
CA ARG A 122 7.36 -2.15 15.53
C ARG A 122 6.80 -2.10 16.96
N ASN A 123 5.77 -1.28 17.19
CA ASN A 123 5.08 -1.21 18.46
C ASN A 123 4.33 -2.51 18.77
N ALA A 124 3.66 -3.07 17.76
CA ALA A 124 3.02 -4.37 17.85
C ALA A 124 4.02 -5.49 18.18
N LEU A 125 5.15 -5.55 17.47
CA LEU A 125 6.23 -6.52 17.74
C LEU A 125 6.71 -6.42 19.19
N ARG A 126 7.07 -5.21 19.66
CA ARG A 126 7.56 -5.01 21.03
C ARG A 126 6.57 -5.49 22.09
N GLN A 127 5.27 -5.30 21.86
CA GLN A 127 4.24 -5.74 22.81
C GLN A 127 4.08 -7.27 22.79
N ALA A 128 4.23 -7.90 21.63
CA ALA A 128 4.14 -9.35 21.48
C ALA A 128 5.41 -10.07 21.95
N ASP A 129 6.60 -9.46 21.83
CA ASP A 129 7.90 -10.05 22.20
C ASP A 129 7.91 -10.61 23.63
N GLN A 130 7.26 -9.93 24.59
CA GLN A 130 7.19 -10.42 25.98
C GLN A 130 6.43 -11.75 26.08
N PHE A 131 5.41 -11.96 25.24
CA PHE A 131 4.59 -13.17 25.24
C PHE A 131 5.26 -14.28 24.42
N TRP A 132 5.90 -13.93 23.31
CA TRP A 132 6.70 -14.85 22.51
C TRP A 132 7.94 -15.36 23.23
N ALA A 133 8.56 -14.55 24.10
CA ALA A 133 9.70 -15.00 24.91
C ALA A 133 9.30 -16.17 25.84
N GLU A 134 8.07 -16.15 26.35
CA GLU A 134 7.52 -17.21 27.20
C GLU A 134 6.88 -18.34 26.38
N ASN A 135 6.37 -18.04 25.19
CA ASN A 135 5.65 -18.97 24.31
C ASN A 135 6.10 -18.82 22.85
N PRO A 136 7.26 -19.39 22.47
CA PRO A 136 7.84 -19.17 21.14
C PRO A 136 7.01 -19.67 19.95
N ASP A 137 6.15 -20.67 20.19
CA ASP A 137 5.32 -21.29 19.15
C ASP A 137 3.98 -20.55 18.92
N TRP A 138 3.69 -19.52 19.73
CA TRP A 138 2.48 -18.74 19.56
C TRP A 138 2.48 -17.99 18.23
N SER A 139 1.32 -17.91 17.62
CA SER A 139 1.00 -16.96 16.58
C SER A 139 0.92 -15.54 17.15
N PHE A 140 1.04 -14.53 16.27
CA PHE A 140 0.81 -13.14 16.69
C PHE A 140 -0.62 -12.93 17.22
N GLY A 141 -1.61 -13.70 16.74
CA GLY A 141 -2.99 -13.66 17.24
C GLY A 141 -3.08 -14.06 18.72
N GLU A 142 -2.41 -15.15 19.10
CA GLU A 142 -2.35 -15.58 20.50
C GLU A 142 -1.64 -14.55 21.39
N CYS A 143 -0.58 -13.90 20.89
CA CYS A 143 0.04 -12.78 21.60
C CYS A 143 -0.92 -11.58 21.76
N LEU A 144 -1.72 -11.27 20.74
CA LEU A 144 -2.73 -10.19 20.82
C LEU A 144 -3.79 -10.48 21.89
N ASP A 145 -4.32 -11.71 21.92
CA ASP A 145 -5.28 -12.13 22.92
C ASP A 145 -4.70 -12.00 24.34
N ALA A 146 -3.43 -12.38 24.52
CA ALA A 146 -2.72 -12.23 25.78
C ALA A 146 -2.44 -10.77 26.16
N ILE A 147 -2.10 -9.90 25.19
CA ILE A 147 -1.98 -8.44 25.40
C ILE A 147 -3.31 -7.86 25.90
N LEU A 148 -4.42 -8.21 25.24
CA LEU A 148 -5.76 -7.74 25.61
C LEU A 148 -6.18 -8.24 27.00
N ALA A 149 -5.91 -9.50 27.33
CA ALA A 149 -6.17 -10.07 28.65
C ALA A 149 -5.35 -9.38 29.76
N LYS A 150 -4.09 -9.04 29.50
CA LYS A 150 -3.20 -8.34 30.45
C LYS A 150 -3.57 -6.86 30.63
N GLY A 151 -4.12 -6.22 29.60
CA GLY A 151 -4.60 -4.83 29.63
C GLY A 151 -6.00 -4.65 30.23
N GLY A 152 -6.68 -5.74 30.61
CA GLY A 152 -8.05 -5.73 31.12
C GLY A 152 -8.18 -5.15 32.52
N THR A 153 -8.30 -3.83 32.62
CA THR A 153 -9.24 -3.25 33.60
C THR A 153 -10.63 -3.37 32.97
N PRO A 154 -11.64 -3.98 33.62
CA PRO A 154 -12.97 -4.04 33.06
C PRO A 154 -13.55 -2.62 33.02
N LEU A 155 -13.98 -2.16 31.84
CA LEU A 155 -14.86 -1.00 31.72
C LEU A 155 -16.13 -1.35 32.50
N GLY A 156 -16.32 -0.68 33.63
CA GLY A 156 -17.48 -0.83 34.49
C GLY A 156 -18.76 -0.64 33.70
N GLY A 157 -19.46 -1.75 33.44
CA GLY A 157 -20.87 -1.71 33.12
C GLY A 157 -21.62 -1.35 34.40
N GLU A 158 -21.99 -0.08 34.55
CA GLU A 158 -23.10 0.25 35.42
C GLU A 158 -24.37 -0.38 34.84
N ALA A 159 -24.82 -1.43 35.51
CA ALA A 159 -26.19 -1.90 35.41
C ALA A 159 -27.09 -0.77 35.95
N VAL A 160 -27.78 -0.08 35.05
CA VAL A 160 -28.92 0.76 35.44
C VAL A 160 -30.14 -0.17 35.50
N GLN A 161 -30.58 -0.44 36.73
CA GLN A 161 -31.90 -0.96 37.05
C GLN A 161 -32.98 0.08 36.74
#